data_AF-A0A0J7L762-F1
#
_entry.id   AF-A0A0J7L762-F1
#
_cell.length_a   1.000
_cell.length_b   1.000
_cell.length_c   1.000
_cell.angle_alpha   90.00
_cell.angle_beta   90.00
_cell.angle_gamma   90.00
#
_symmetry.space_group_name_H-M   'P 1'
#
loop_
_entity.id
_entity.type
_entity.pdbx_description
1 polymer ?
#
loop_
_entity_poly.entity_id
_entity_poly.type
_entity_poly.pdbx_seq_one_letter_code
_entity_poly.pdbx_strand_id
1 'polypeptide(L)' 'MPQSGSGKSGDTYNQNALEETARSAGPYFDKSASKNVTALLGKTTYLNCRVKNLGNKTVSDTNLSK' A
#
# COMPACT_ATOMS: atom_id res chain seq x y z
N MET A 1 28.83 -2.19 48.89
CA MET A 1 29.33 -3.02 47.77
C MET A 1 28.92 -4.47 48.05
N PRO A 2 28.60 -5.34 47.07
CA PRO A 2 28.53 -5.19 45.60
C PRO A 2 27.22 -5.71 44.93
N GLN A 3 27.10 -5.43 43.62
CA GLN A 3 26.44 -6.18 42.51
C GLN A 3 24.93 -6.52 42.59
N SER A 4 24.12 -6.50 41.52
CA SER A 4 24.29 -6.22 40.09
C SER A 4 22.92 -6.29 39.40
N GLY A 5 22.74 -5.60 38.28
CA GLY A 5 21.96 -6.16 37.15
C GLY A 5 20.62 -5.51 36.83
N SER A 6 20.69 -4.41 36.08
CA SER A 6 19.60 -3.86 35.27
C SER A 6 19.21 -4.82 34.13
N GLY A 7 17.90 -4.97 33.87
CA GLY A 7 17.37 -5.71 32.73
C GLY A 7 16.02 -5.18 32.27
N LYS A 8 15.93 -3.91 31.86
CA LYS A 8 14.80 -3.40 31.08
C LYS A 8 14.97 -3.89 29.65
N SER A 9 14.42 -5.06 29.32
CA SER A 9 14.34 -5.50 27.92
C SER A 9 13.16 -4.77 27.28
N GLY A 10 13.44 -3.53 26.85
CA GLY A 10 12.57 -2.82 25.94
C GLY A 10 12.73 -3.46 24.56
N ASP A 11 11.73 -4.22 24.14
CA ASP A 11 11.60 -4.63 22.74
C ASP A 11 11.32 -3.37 21.90
N THR A 12 12.40 -2.67 21.58
CA THR A 12 12.41 -1.57 20.62
C THR A 12 12.28 -2.21 19.25
N TYR A 13 11.05 -2.49 18.83
CA TYR A 13 10.76 -2.79 17.43
C TYR A 13 11.22 -1.59 16.62
N ASN A 14 12.31 -1.77 15.86
CA ASN A 14 12.83 -0.80 14.92
C ASN A 14 11.72 -0.43 13.92
N GLN A 15 11.15 0.76 14.08
CA GLN A 15 10.08 1.29 13.24
C GLN A 15 10.54 1.60 11.79
N ASN A 16 11.82 1.38 11.49
CA ASN A 16 12.44 1.71 10.20
C ASN A 16 12.36 0.61 9.13
N ALA A 17 12.10 -0.66 9.51
CA ALA A 17 12.08 -1.77 8.54
C ALA A 17 10.78 -1.85 7.69
N LEU A 18 9.68 -1.30 8.22
CA LEU A 18 8.39 -1.21 7.52
C LEU A 18 8.41 -0.17 6.41
N GLU A 19 9.18 0.91 6.57
CA GLU A 19 9.29 1.96 5.56
C GLU A 19 10.22 1.59 4.39
N GLU A 20 11.27 0.80 4.64
CA GLU A 20 12.23 0.43 3.60
C GLU A 20 11.63 -0.55 2.57
N THR A 21 10.77 -1.47 3.03
CA THR A 21 10.01 -2.34 2.13
C THR A 21 9.04 -1.53 1.27
N ALA A 22 8.46 -0.44 1.82
CA ALA A 22 7.53 0.42 1.09
C ALA A 22 8.23 1.30 0.04
N ARG A 23 9.51 1.69 0.27
CA ARG A 23 10.32 2.46 -0.69
C ARG A 23 10.96 1.58 -1.78
N SER A 24 11.26 0.31 -1.47
CA SER A 24 11.84 -0.65 -2.43
C SER A 24 10.80 -1.48 -3.18
N ALA A 25 9.53 -1.50 -2.72
CA ALA A 25 8.45 -2.11 -3.46
C ALA A 25 8.16 -1.28 -4.72
N GLY A 26 8.29 -1.92 -5.90
CA GLY A 26 7.87 -1.34 -7.18
C GLY A 26 6.40 -0.92 -7.17
N PRO A 27 5.86 -0.46 -8.32
CA PRO A 27 4.49 0.04 -8.37
C PRO A 27 3.50 -0.97 -7.82
N TYR A 28 2.59 -0.49 -6.98
CA TYR A 28 1.55 -1.34 -6.41
C TYR A 28 0.21 -0.63 -6.39
N PHE A 29 -0.84 -1.43 -6.59
CA PHE A 29 -2.21 -0.94 -6.55
C PHE A 29 -2.66 -0.70 -5.10
N ASP A 30 -3.31 0.44 -4.88
CA ASP A 30 -4.00 0.70 -3.63
C ASP A 30 -5.24 -0.19 -3.54
N LYS A 31 -5.18 -1.17 -2.64
CA LYS A 31 -6.27 -2.15 -2.43
C LYS A 31 -7.48 -1.53 -1.72
N SER A 32 -7.35 -0.32 -1.18
CA SER A 32 -8.48 0.39 -0.55
C SER A 32 -9.46 0.95 -1.58
N ALA A 33 -9.09 1.01 -2.87
CA ALA A 33 -10.02 1.39 -3.93
C ALA A 33 -11.10 0.31 -4.12
N SER A 34 -12.33 0.73 -4.43
CA SER A 34 -13.46 -0.19 -4.58
C SER A 34 -13.26 -1.13 -5.77
N LYS A 35 -13.42 -2.43 -5.53
CA LYS A 35 -13.29 -3.50 -6.53
C LYS A 35 -14.60 -3.76 -7.29
N ASN A 36 -15.72 -3.52 -6.63
CA ASN A 36 -17.06 -3.70 -7.18
C ASN A 36 -17.70 -2.33 -7.32
N VAL A 37 -18.08 -1.97 -8.54
CA VAL A 37 -18.74 -0.70 -8.85
C VAL A 37 -20.04 -1.03 -9.55
N THR A 38 -21.16 -0.60 -8.96
CA THR A 38 -22.48 -0.66 -9.60
C THR A 38 -22.73 0.64 -10.32
N ALA A 39 -23.10 0.56 -11.59
CA ALA A 39 -23.47 1.72 -12.40
C ALA A 39 -24.87 1.50 -13.01
N LEU A 40 -25.60 2.59 -13.24
CA LEU A 40 -26.87 2.51 -13.94
C LEU A 40 -26.62 2.37 -15.45
N LEU A 41 -27.41 1.52 -16.11
CA LEU A 41 -27.36 1.37 -17.56
C LEU A 41 -27.62 2.72 -18.26
N GLY A 42 -26.81 3.02 -19.28
CA GLY A 42 -26.90 4.26 -20.03
C GLY A 42 -26.32 5.49 -19.33
N LYS A 43 -25.75 5.35 -18.13
CA LYS A 43 -25.00 6.43 -17.45
C LYS A 43 -23.50 6.17 -17.50
N THR A 44 -22.73 7.27 -17.61
CA THR A 44 -21.28 7.23 -17.47
C THR A 44 -20.92 7.03 -16.00
N THR A 45 -20.00 6.11 -15.73
CA THR A 45 -19.41 5.90 -14.41
C THR A 45 -17.90 6.10 -14.50
N TYR A 46 -17.30 6.53 -13.39
CA TYR A 46 -15.85 6.69 -13.27
C TYR A 46 -15.30 5.62 -12.33
N LEU A 47 -14.35 4.83 -12.82
CA LEU A 47 -13.64 3.84 -12.02
C LEU A 47 -12.33 4.44 -11.50
N ASN A 48 -12.10 4.34 -10.19
CA ASN A 48 -10.89 4.85 -9.57
C ASN A 48 -9.80 3.77 -9.57
N CYS A 49 -8.67 4.02 -10.24
CA CYS A 49 -7.44 3.25 -10.09
C CYS A 49 -6.40 4.12 -9.38
N ARG A 50 -5.82 3.62 -8.29
CA ARG A 50 -4.77 4.31 -7.53
C ARG A 50 -3.54 3.41 -7.49
N VAL A 51 -2.42 3.94 -7.98
CA VAL A 51 -1.13 3.25 -7.97
C VAL A 51 -0.13 4.10 -7.20
N LYS A 52 0.57 3.48 -6.26
CA LYS A 52 1.67 4.10 -5.52
C LYS A 52 2.98 3.62 -6.12
N ASN A 53 4.03 4.44 -6.00
CA ASN A 53 5.37 4.14 -6.52
C ASN A 53 5.41 3.90 -8.06
N LEU A 54 4.60 4.64 -8.84
CA LEU A 54 4.49 4.43 -10.29
C LEU A 54 5.79 4.78 -11.05
N GLY A 55 6.53 5.80 -10.62
CA GLY A 55 7.77 6.22 -11.26
C GLY A 55 7.57 6.58 -12.74
N ASN A 56 8.37 5.99 -13.62
CA ASN A 56 8.32 6.16 -15.08
C ASN A 56 7.53 5.04 -15.80
N LYS A 57 6.67 4.33 -15.08
CA LYS A 57 5.84 3.24 -15.65
C LYS A 57 4.44 3.76 -15.98
N THR A 58 3.74 3.02 -16.82
CA THR A 58 2.38 3.36 -17.27
C THR A 58 1.36 2.42 -16.64
N VAL A 59 0.13 2.90 -16.55
CA VAL A 59 -1.04 2.11 -16.16
C VAL A 59 -1.92 1.94 -17.39
N SER A 60 -2.41 0.73 -17.63
CA SER A 60 -3.27 0.41 -18.76
C SER A 60 -4.42 -0.48 -18.30
N ASP A 61 -5.64 -0.17 -18.74
CA ASP A 61 -6.80 -1.02 -18.53
C ASP A 61 -6.81 -2.15 -19.59
N THR A 62 -6.95 -3.40 -19.14
CA THR A 62 -6.92 -4.57 -20.05
C THR A 62 -8.30 -4.94 -20.58
N ASN A 63 -9.36 -4.63 -19.84
CA ASN A 63 -10.74 -4.85 -20.26
C ASN A 63 -11.64 -3.84 -19.56
N LEU A 64 -12.50 -3.19 -20.35
CA LEU A 64 -13.64 -2.43 -19.85
C LEU A 64 -14.83 -2.76 -20.77
N SER A 65 -15.43 -3.94 -20.56
CA SER A 65 -16.64 -4.33 -21.28
C SER A 65 -17.87 -3.66 -20.65
N LYS A 66 -18.81 -3.21 -21.50
CA LYS A 66 -20.17 -2.86 -21.10
C LYS A 66 -20.95 -4.11 -20.70
#